data_AF-A0A356S8S9-F1
#
_entry.id   AF-A0A356S8S9-F1
#
_cell.length_a   1.000
_cell.length_b   1.000
_cell.length_c   1.000
_cell.angle_alpha   90.00
_cell.angle_beta   90.00
_cell.angle_gamma   90.00
#
_symmetry.space_group_name_H-M   'P 1'
#
loop_
_entity.id
_entity.type
_entity.pdbx_description
1 polymer ?
#
loop_
_entity_poly.entity_id
_entity_poly.type
_entity_poly.pdbx_seq_one_letter_code
_entity_poly.pdbx_strand_id
1 'polypeptide(L)' 'STPETNALLITTAVGNVLHTADWKLDSAPIAGQAINPQLYRSLGQTGIDVVVCDSTNATVAGHSVSESELFNGL' A
#
# COMPACT_ATOMS: atom_id res chain seq x y z
N SER A 1 -5.97 -7.74 -6.95
CA SER A 1 -6.03 -6.30 -7.22
C SER A 1 -7.42 -5.88 -7.60
N THR A 2 -7.95 -4.86 -6.93
CA THR A 2 -9.10 -4.06 -7.37
C THR A 2 -8.67 -2.62 -7.63
N PRO A 3 -9.24 -1.94 -8.62
CA PRO A 3 -8.96 -0.53 -8.85
C PRO A 3 -9.39 0.32 -7.64
N GLU A 4 -8.64 1.39 -7.37
CA GLU A 4 -8.94 2.41 -6.34
C GLU A 4 -9.00 1.90 -4.88
N THR A 5 -8.17 0.93 -4.54
CA THR A 5 -7.98 0.54 -3.13
C THR A 5 -7.21 1.62 -2.38
N ASN A 6 -7.70 2.01 -1.20
CA ASN A 6 -7.16 3.10 -0.40
C ASN A 6 -6.72 2.63 0.99
N ALA A 7 -5.58 3.15 1.45
CA ALA A 7 -5.19 3.06 2.86
C ALA A 7 -5.93 4.12 3.68
N LEU A 8 -6.12 3.85 4.97
CA LEU A 8 -6.77 4.77 5.91
C LEU A 8 -5.83 5.11 7.07
N LEU A 9 -5.66 6.40 7.34
CA LEU A 9 -5.14 6.88 8.62
C LEU A 9 -6.32 7.18 9.54
N ILE A 10 -6.48 6.38 10.59
CA ILE A 10 -7.54 6.52 11.58
C ILE A 10 -6.96 7.21 12.81
N THR A 11 -7.34 8.46 13.01
CA THR A 11 -6.89 9.29 14.15
C THR A 11 -7.96 9.31 15.24
N THR A 12 -7.53 9.07 16.47
CA THR A 12 -8.37 9.11 17.68
C THR A 12 -7.70 9.93 18.77
N ALA A 13 -8.42 10.21 19.86
CA ALA A 13 -7.85 10.90 21.02
C ALA A 13 -6.70 10.13 21.71
N VAL A 14 -6.56 8.83 21.46
CA VAL A 14 -5.56 7.96 22.13
C VAL A 14 -4.47 7.45 21.19
N GLY A 15 -4.51 7.80 19.91
CA GLY A 15 -3.49 7.40 18.94
C GLY A 15 -3.95 7.32 17.49
N ASN A 16 -3.00 7.01 16.63
CA ASN A 16 -3.10 6.92 15.18
C ASN A 16 -2.86 5.50 14.67
N VAL A 17 -3.81 4.98 13.89
CA VAL A 17 -3.71 3.67 13.24
C VAL A 17 -3.64 3.85 11.73
N LEU A 18 -2.58 3.34 11.09
CA LEU A 18 -2.53 3.21 9.64
C LEU A 18 -3.01 1.81 9.23
N HIS A 19 -4.11 1.73 8.48
CA HIS A 19 -4.60 0.49 7.90
C HIS A 19 -4.30 0.48 6.39
N THR A 20 -3.44 -0.42 5.91
CA THR A 20 -2.98 -0.43 4.50
C THR A 20 -4.03 -0.88 3.51
N ALA A 21 -5.04 -1.64 3.97
CA ALA A 21 -5.92 -2.44 3.14
C ALA A 21 -5.13 -3.49 2.32
N ASP A 22 -5.78 -4.10 1.33
CA ASP A 22 -5.11 -4.94 0.33
C ASP A 22 -4.23 -4.04 -0.55
N TRP A 23 -2.93 -4.34 -0.66
CA TRP A 23 -2.01 -3.43 -1.35
C TRP A 23 -0.80 -4.16 -1.94
N LYS A 24 -0.19 -3.52 -2.94
CA LYS A 24 1.17 -3.79 -3.37
C LYS A 24 1.88 -2.50 -3.74
N LEU A 25 3.21 -2.50 -3.63
CA LEU A 25 4.06 -1.39 -4.05
C LEU A 25 4.26 -1.42 -5.58
N ASP A 26 3.21 -1.14 -6.35
CA ASP A 26 3.30 -1.09 -7.81
C ASP A 26 3.79 0.29 -8.29
N SER A 27 4.93 0.31 -8.99
CA SER A 27 5.50 1.52 -9.58
C SER A 27 4.87 1.92 -10.92
N ALA A 28 4.18 1.00 -11.59
CA ALA A 28 3.59 1.19 -12.91
C ALA A 28 2.27 0.40 -13.06
N PRO A 29 1.25 0.66 -12.22
CA PRO A 29 -0.03 -0.02 -12.34
C PRO A 29 -0.70 0.29 -13.68
N ILE A 30 -1.45 -0.68 -14.22
CA ILE A 30 -2.22 -0.47 -15.46
C ILE A 30 -3.45 0.40 -15.18
N ALA A 31 -4.06 0.24 -14.01
CA ALA A 31 -5.23 0.98 -13.58
C ALA A 31 -5.00 1.63 -12.21
N GLY A 32 -5.48 2.88 -12.06
CA GLY A 32 -5.30 3.67 -10.84
C GLY A 32 -3.95 4.41 -10.79
N GLN A 33 -3.65 4.99 -9.64
CA GLN A 33 -2.41 5.74 -9.42
C GLN A 33 -1.33 4.83 -8.82
N ALA A 34 -0.09 5.04 -9.26
CA ALA A 34 1.07 4.46 -8.58
C ALA A 34 1.11 4.92 -7.12
N ILE A 35 1.72 4.11 -6.25
CA ILE A 35 1.91 4.52 -4.87
C ILE A 35 2.76 5.80 -4.81
N ASN A 36 2.46 6.68 -3.85
CA ASN A 36 3.23 7.90 -3.59
C ASN A 36 4.18 7.68 -2.39
N PRO A 37 5.47 7.37 -2.58
CA PRO A 37 6.38 7.08 -1.46
C PRO A 37 6.62 8.28 -0.55
N GLN A 38 6.54 9.50 -1.08
CA GLN A 38 6.74 10.73 -0.30
C GLN A 38 5.60 10.91 0.72
N LEU A 39 4.37 10.57 0.35
CA LEU A 39 3.22 10.58 1.27
C LEU A 39 3.43 9.61 2.44
N TYR A 40 3.83 8.37 2.17
CA TYR A 40 4.06 7.40 3.25
C TYR A 40 5.24 7.79 4.16
N ARG A 41 6.28 8.43 3.60
CA ARG A 41 7.39 8.98 4.40
C ARG A 41 6.92 10.11 5.33
N SER A 42 6.08 11.03 4.84
CA SER A 42 5.57 12.12 5.69
C SER A 42 4.60 11.62 6.76
N LEU A 43 3.81 10.59 6.46
CA LEU A 43 2.97 9.92 7.46
C LEU A 43 3.80 9.32 8.60
N GLY A 44 4.92 8.65 8.29
CA GLY A 44 5.84 8.12 9.30
C GLY A 44 6.46 9.21 10.20
N GLN A 45 6.66 10.42 9.68
CA GLN A 45 7.14 11.58 10.45
C GLN A 45 6.06 12.23 11.33
N THR A 46 4.79 12.07 10.96
CA THR A 46 3.64 12.66 11.67
C THR A 46 3.28 11.87 12.93
N GLY A 47 3.69 10.59 12.99
CA GLY A 47 3.51 9.72 14.15
C GLY A 47 2.37 8.72 13.93
N ILE A 48 2.74 7.44 13.83
CA ILE A 48 1.82 6.30 13.73
C ILE A 48 2.11 5.37 14.91
N ASP A 49 1.09 5.05 15.69
CA ASP A 49 1.22 4.17 16.85
C ASP A 49 1.08 2.70 16.46
N VAL A 50 0.18 2.41 15.50
CA VAL A 50 -0.11 1.04 15.04
C VAL A 50 -0.25 1.00 13.51
N VAL A 51 0.29 -0.05 12.90
CA VAL A 51 0.06 -0.39 11.50
C VAL A 51 -0.70 -1.71 11.42
N VAL A 52 -1.84 -1.71 10.74
CA VAL A 52 -2.56 -2.92 10.33
C VAL A 52 -2.25 -3.13 8.85
N CYS A 53 -1.53 -4.20 8.55
CA CYS A 53 -0.97 -4.46 7.23
C CYS A 53 -1.54 -5.73 6.61
N ASP A 54 -1.69 -5.73 5.28
CA ASP A 54 -1.91 -6.96 4.52
C ASP A 54 -0.74 -7.94 4.71
N SER A 55 -1.08 -9.22 4.88
CA SER A 55 -0.15 -10.32 5.12
C SER A 55 -0.24 -11.43 4.07
N THR A 56 -1.08 -11.26 3.04
CA THR A 56 -1.37 -12.26 2.01
C THR A 56 -0.09 -12.89 1.42
N ASN A 57 0.93 -12.07 1.16
CA ASN A 57 2.22 -12.51 0.61
C ASN A 57 3.40 -12.36 1.58
N ALA A 58 3.17 -12.24 2.89
CA ALA A 58 4.24 -11.95 3.86
C ALA A 58 5.32 -13.04 3.96
N THR A 59 5.02 -14.27 3.54
CA THR A 59 5.95 -15.41 3.54
C THR A 59 6.67 -15.62 2.21
N VAL A 60 6.30 -14.86 1.16
CA VAL A 60 6.89 -14.96 -0.17
C VAL A 60 8.08 -14.01 -0.26
N ALA A 61 9.26 -14.54 -0.57
CA ALA A 61 10.46 -13.73 -0.72
C ALA A 61 10.40 -12.87 -2.00
N GLY A 62 11.05 -11.70 -1.96
CA GLY A 62 11.10 -10.78 -3.09
C GLY A 62 9.97 -9.75 -3.06
N HIS A 63 9.50 -9.36 -4.24
CA HIS A 63 8.42 -8.39 -4.41
C HIS A 63 7.50 -8.83 -5.55
N SER A 64 6.23 -8.43 -5.46
CA SER A 64 5.29 -8.60 -6.56
C SER A 64 5.72 -7.75 -7.77
N VAL A 65 5.69 -8.36 -8.96
CA VAL A 65 5.92 -7.64 -10.22
C VAL A 65 4.81 -6.63 -10.50
N SER A 66 5.14 -5.61 -11.31
CA SER A 66 4.16 -4.62 -11.73
C SER A 66 3.08 -5.24 -12.61
N GLU A 67 1.84 -4.72 -12.56
CA GLU A 67 0.79 -5.17 -13.49
C GLU A 67 1.20 -4.93 -14.94
N SER A 68 1.89 -3.81 -15.23
CA SER A 68 2.35 -3.47 -16.58
C SER A 68 3.26 -4.53 -17.21
N GLU A 69 4.06 -5.23 -16.40
CA GLU A 69 4.94 -6.31 -16.88
C GLU A 69 4.16 -7.56 -17.30
N LEU A 70 2.94 -7.73 -16.78
CA LEU A 70 2.04 -8.84 -17.12
C LEU A 70 1.09 -8.50 -18.27
N PHE A 71 0.98 -7.22 -18.66
CA PHE A 71 0.01 -6.77 -19.67
C PHE A 71 0.15 -7.49 -21.01
N ASN A 72 1.37 -7.74 -21.48
CA ASN A 72 1.62 -8.41 -22.76
C ASN A 72 1.27 -9.91 -22.75
N GLY A 73 0.98 -10.49 -21.58
CA GLY A 73 0.58 -11.88 -21.41
C GLY A 73 -0.92 -12.08 -21.17
N LEU A 74 -1.71 -11.00 -21.21
CA LEU A 74 -3.18 -11.00 -21.13
C LEU A 74 -3.83 -10.99 -22.52
#